data_AF-A0A812LL91-F1
#
_entry.id   AF-A0A812LL91-F1
#
_cell.length_a   1.000
_cell.length_b   1.000
_cell.length_c   1.000
_cell.angle_alpha   90.00
_cell.angle_beta   90.00
_cell.angle_gamma   90.00
#
_symmetry.space_group_name_H-M   'P 1'
#
loop_
_entity.id
_entity.type
_entity.pdbx_description
1 polymer ?
#
loop_
_entity_poly.entity_id
_entity_poly.type
_entity_poly.pdbx_seq_one_letter_code
_entity_poly.pdbx_strand_id
1 'polypeptide(L)'
;MSGCGDAEGDSVSVGSSGCLEGLANCLQGLAGLAKASALRERLPAELQDAKAKAGAEVATADPVLEASAASGTAPARRRKVAKQVREPVRQADPSPEGLPFVPREDPASRPFWCGRWPGARNDYEGEAGFRFLVHLDCEVTALGRPCEPPLMEAAAVSLWHAASQDLLASIAVGPASRVEGSYAWERLPEAIILRPGHEYRLTLRCRANMQDRWSDATCAAEEAAAESWAALASFLGGACKNANGFPSRTDGDLRRPGIVNFKALLRPSNEPALRDVGREAFARSLAASAAAEARAGDEVESRLAALAGLVALFVDEIRLPAMALLGAEEELQLIAASAAACSPTGALELAGCGIFDSRALCQEMSRTARRSGLDAGLLLVGALTGEVLGLCLRPRAPELRFEGTGRPLQAWELAEQLQAGLALVRTSTEVVAYPAQKAAGSAGLRLKL
;
A
#
# COMPACT_ATOMS: atom_id res chain seq x y z
N MET A 1 -62.09 8.19 -37.46
CA MET A 1 -62.21 7.26 -36.32
C MET A 1 -61.18 6.16 -36.53
N SER A 2 -59.99 6.33 -35.97
CA SER A 2 -58.90 5.35 -36.02
C SER A 2 -58.27 5.34 -34.63
N GLY A 3 -58.29 4.19 -33.98
CA GLY A 3 -57.90 4.02 -32.58
C GLY A 3 -56.38 3.94 -32.42
N CYS A 4 -55.89 4.65 -31.40
CA CYS A 4 -54.57 4.43 -30.80
C CYS A 4 -54.67 3.25 -29.83
N GLY A 5 -53.73 2.30 -29.95
CA GLY A 5 -53.47 1.29 -28.93
C GLY A 5 -52.14 1.60 -28.27
N ASP A 6 -52.18 1.86 -26.96
CA ASP A 6 -51.01 2.02 -26.10
C ASP A 6 -50.45 0.64 -25.72
N ALA A 7 -49.13 0.52 -25.74
CA ALA A 7 -48.40 -0.64 -25.25
C ALA A 7 -47.73 -0.28 -23.92
N GLU A 8 -48.24 -0.83 -22.82
CA GLU A 8 -47.59 -0.86 -21.51
C GLU A 8 -46.44 -1.87 -21.54
N GLY A 9 -45.23 -1.41 -21.20
CA GLY A 9 -44.07 -2.25 -20.97
C GLY A 9 -43.85 -2.45 -19.48
N ASP A 10 -44.07 -3.67 -19.00
CA ASP A 10 -43.72 -4.10 -17.65
C ASP A 10 -42.19 -4.15 -17.47
N SER A 11 -41.70 -3.40 -16.50
CA SER A 11 -40.31 -3.47 -16.04
C SER A 11 -40.23 -4.43 -14.83
N VAL A 12 -39.59 -5.57 -15.04
CA VAL A 12 -39.35 -6.57 -13.99
C VAL A 12 -38.12 -6.14 -13.19
N SER A 13 -38.33 -5.68 -11.95
CA SER A 13 -37.27 -5.42 -10.99
C SER A 13 -36.82 -6.75 -10.35
N VAL A 14 -35.63 -7.24 -10.71
CA VAL A 14 -35.02 -8.39 -10.05
C VAL A 14 -34.37 -7.92 -8.74
N GLY A 15 -34.81 -8.48 -7.61
CA GLY A 15 -34.33 -8.11 -6.27
C GLY A 15 -32.90 -8.58 -6.00
N SER A 16 -31.95 -7.63 -5.90
CA SER A 16 -30.52 -7.84 -5.64
C SER A 16 -30.14 -8.03 -4.16
N SER A 17 -31.12 -8.02 -3.24
CA SER A 17 -30.86 -8.03 -1.79
C SER A 17 -30.30 -9.35 -1.26
N GLY A 18 -30.70 -10.50 -1.84
CA GLY A 18 -30.32 -11.82 -1.31
C GLY A 18 -28.87 -12.22 -1.59
N CYS A 19 -28.31 -11.83 -2.74
CA CYS A 19 -26.95 -12.22 -3.13
C CYS A 19 -25.87 -11.51 -2.31
N LEU A 20 -26.13 -10.29 -1.84
CA LEU A 20 -25.18 -9.50 -1.04
C LEU A 20 -25.05 -10.02 0.40
N GLU A 21 -26.15 -10.47 1.02
CA GLU A 21 -26.13 -11.09 2.34
C GLU A 21 -25.46 -12.46 2.34
N GLY A 22 -25.67 -13.26 1.28
CA GLY A 22 -25.01 -14.55 1.12
C GLY A 22 -23.48 -14.46 1.09
N LEU A 23 -22.94 -13.42 0.42
CA LEU A 23 -21.49 -13.24 0.31
C LEU A 23 -20.87 -12.64 1.58
N ALA A 24 -21.56 -11.74 2.27
CA ALA A 24 -21.16 -11.27 3.59
C ALA A 24 -21.08 -12.43 4.61
N ASN A 25 -22.05 -13.33 4.58
CA ASN A 25 -22.05 -14.54 5.40
C ASN A 25 -20.99 -15.56 4.96
N CYS A 26 -20.72 -15.69 3.66
CA CYS A 26 -19.67 -16.55 3.13
C CYS A 26 -18.28 -16.06 3.59
N LEU A 27 -18.05 -14.75 3.59
CA LEU A 27 -16.80 -14.15 4.09
C LEU A 27 -16.69 -14.15 5.62
N GLN A 28 -17.80 -14.09 6.35
CA GLN A 28 -17.81 -14.33 7.80
C GLN A 28 -17.53 -15.81 8.15
N GLY A 29 -17.94 -16.75 7.29
CA GLY A 29 -17.68 -18.18 7.43
C GLY A 29 -16.27 -18.63 7.01
N LEU A 30 -15.57 -17.84 6.19
CA LEU A 30 -14.21 -18.14 5.70
C LEU A 30 -13.13 -18.09 6.79
N ALA A 31 -13.44 -17.62 8.00
CA ALA A 31 -12.58 -17.78 9.18
C ALA A 31 -12.47 -19.25 9.67
N GLY A 32 -13.21 -20.21 9.08
CA GLY A 32 -13.33 -21.57 9.63
C GLY A 32 -13.19 -22.75 8.67
N LEU A 33 -13.00 -22.59 7.35
CA LEU A 33 -13.14 -23.72 6.42
C LEU A 33 -12.02 -23.83 5.37
N ALA A 34 -10.94 -24.49 5.78
CA ALA A 34 -10.10 -25.27 4.88
C ALA A 34 -10.87 -26.51 4.39
N LYS A 35 -11.78 -26.36 3.41
CA LYS A 35 -12.36 -27.45 2.58
C LYS A 35 -13.26 -26.88 1.46
N ALA A 36 -12.66 -26.19 0.49
CA ALA A 36 -13.35 -25.62 -0.66
C ALA A 36 -13.82 -26.66 -1.71
N SER A 37 -13.43 -27.95 -1.59
CA SER A 37 -13.81 -28.97 -2.57
C SER A 37 -15.26 -29.48 -2.44
N ALA A 38 -15.96 -29.18 -1.34
CA ALA A 38 -17.30 -29.71 -1.07
C ALA A 38 -18.45 -28.76 -1.48
N LEU A 39 -18.15 -27.51 -1.86
CA LEU A 39 -19.17 -26.50 -2.16
C LEU A 39 -19.83 -26.70 -3.53
N ARG A 40 -19.14 -27.33 -4.49
CA ARG A 40 -19.62 -27.55 -5.86
C ARG A 40 -20.71 -28.63 -5.98
N GLU A 41 -20.78 -29.57 -5.03
CA GLU A 41 -21.76 -30.66 -5.07
C GLU A 41 -23.03 -30.41 -4.24
N ARG A 42 -23.06 -29.40 -3.35
CA ARG A 42 -24.19 -29.16 -2.44
C ARG A 42 -25.16 -28.06 -2.86
N LEU A 43 -24.77 -27.17 -3.77
CA LEU A 43 -25.61 -26.04 -4.18
C LEU A 43 -26.90 -26.39 -4.97
N PRO A 44 -26.99 -27.47 -5.78
CA PRO A 44 -28.21 -27.70 -6.56
C PRO A 44 -29.41 -28.19 -5.74
N ALA A 45 -29.19 -28.84 -4.60
CA ALA A 45 -30.24 -29.53 -3.84
C ALA A 45 -30.91 -28.63 -2.79
N GLU A 46 -30.14 -27.77 -2.11
CA GLU A 46 -30.68 -26.92 -1.03
C GLU A 46 -31.44 -25.70 -1.56
N LEU A 47 -31.25 -25.31 -2.83
CA LEU A 47 -31.96 -24.20 -3.46
C LEU A 47 -33.40 -24.52 -3.88
N GLN A 48 -33.79 -25.80 -3.94
CA GLN A 48 -35.16 -26.20 -4.28
C GLN A 48 -36.09 -26.20 -3.06
N ASP A 49 -35.56 -26.42 -1.85
CA ASP A 49 -36.36 -26.49 -0.61
C ASP A 49 -36.67 -25.10 0.00
N ALA A 50 -35.88 -24.07 -0.32
CA ALA A 50 -36.12 -22.71 0.18
C ALA A 50 -37.28 -21.98 -0.52
N LYS A 51 -37.81 -22.51 -1.63
CA LYS A 51 -38.91 -21.90 -2.38
C LYS A 51 -40.32 -22.22 -1.82
N ALA A 52 -40.41 -23.11 -0.82
CA ALA A 52 -41.69 -23.60 -0.29
C ALA A 52 -42.11 -23.02 1.08
N LYS A 53 -41.32 -22.15 1.71
CA LYS A 53 -41.65 -21.59 3.04
C LYS A 53 -41.29 -20.10 3.15
N ALA A 54 -42.14 -19.24 2.59
CA ALA A 54 -42.27 -17.85 3.02
C ALA A 54 -43.63 -17.29 2.57
N GLY A 55 -44.64 -17.48 3.41
CA GLY A 55 -45.94 -16.82 3.29
C GLY A 55 -46.57 -16.74 4.68
N ALA A 56 -46.98 -15.51 5.06
CA ALA A 56 -47.55 -15.09 6.35
C ALA A 56 -46.50 -14.89 7.47
N GLU A 57 -46.48 -13.81 8.27
CA GLU A 57 -47.57 -12.91 8.68
C GLU A 57 -47.01 -11.61 9.32
N VAL A 58 -47.90 -10.62 9.47
CA VAL A 58 -47.67 -9.20 9.78
C VAL A 58 -48.06 -8.86 11.24
N ALA A 59 -47.34 -7.87 11.81
CA ALA A 59 -47.71 -6.92 12.89
C ALA A 59 -47.85 -7.38 14.36
N THR A 60 -47.16 -6.70 15.28
CA THR A 60 -47.70 -5.56 16.07
C THR A 60 -46.63 -4.97 17.03
N ALA A 61 -46.69 -3.64 17.23
CA ALA A 61 -46.01 -2.85 18.25
C ALA A 61 -46.65 -3.10 19.65
N ASP A 62 -46.13 -2.73 20.83
CA ASP A 62 -45.50 -1.49 21.30
C ASP A 62 -45.02 -1.70 22.80
N PRO A 63 -44.59 -0.69 23.61
CA PRO A 63 -43.40 -0.77 24.49
C PRO A 63 -43.66 -0.53 25.99
N VAL A 64 -42.65 -0.68 26.88
CA VAL A 64 -42.63 -0.05 28.23
C VAL A 64 -41.20 0.26 28.74
N LEU A 65 -41.01 1.55 29.08
CA LEU A 65 -40.27 2.27 30.17
C LEU A 65 -39.55 1.41 31.27
N GLU A 66 -38.55 1.83 32.06
CA GLU A 66 -38.02 3.10 32.62
C GLU A 66 -36.66 2.74 33.32
N ALA A 67 -35.57 3.49 33.17
CA ALA A 67 -35.03 4.55 34.05
C ALA A 67 -34.29 4.17 35.36
N SER A 68 -33.21 4.94 35.60
CA SER A 68 -32.54 5.30 36.88
C SER A 68 -31.65 4.26 37.58
N ALA A 69 -30.66 4.62 38.40
CA ALA A 69 -29.73 5.75 38.54
C ALA A 69 -28.84 5.44 39.76
N ALA A 70 -27.57 5.79 39.67
CA ALA A 70 -26.69 6.31 40.71
C ALA A 70 -26.39 5.53 42.03
N SER A 71 -25.10 5.67 42.38
CA SER A 71 -24.56 5.90 43.73
C SER A 71 -24.02 4.70 44.52
N GLY A 72 -22.71 4.76 44.79
CA GLY A 72 -22.30 5.03 46.16
C GLY A 72 -21.46 3.97 46.87
N THR A 73 -20.29 4.42 47.29
CA THR A 73 -19.57 4.05 48.54
C THR A 73 -18.76 2.75 48.61
N ALA A 74 -17.44 2.97 48.71
CA ALA A 74 -16.47 2.07 49.32
C ALA A 74 -16.77 1.86 50.83
N PRO A 75 -16.27 0.77 51.43
CA PRO A 75 -15.15 0.98 52.34
C PRO A 75 -14.09 -0.14 52.38
N ALA A 76 -12.95 0.25 52.93
CA ALA A 76 -11.75 -0.53 53.21
C ALA A 76 -11.99 -1.77 54.08
N ARG A 77 -11.15 -2.82 53.89
CA ARG A 77 -10.32 -3.40 54.97
C ARG A 77 -9.45 -4.60 54.53
N ARG A 78 -8.26 -4.61 55.15
CA ARG A 78 -7.47 -5.76 55.62
C ARG A 78 -6.62 -6.55 54.60
N ARG A 79 -5.34 -6.14 54.58
CA ARG A 79 -4.15 -7.00 54.35
C ARG A 79 -4.25 -8.31 55.14
N LYS A 80 -4.10 -9.44 54.43
CA LYS A 80 -3.54 -10.69 54.96
C LYS A 80 -2.36 -11.08 54.08
N VAL A 81 -1.19 -11.18 54.70
CA VAL A 81 0.04 -11.69 54.10
C VAL A 81 -0.08 -13.21 54.07
N ALA A 82 -0.18 -13.78 52.87
CA ALA A 82 -0.09 -15.22 52.65
C ALA A 82 1.28 -15.54 52.03
N LYS A 83 2.00 -16.38 52.76
CA LYS A 83 3.33 -16.92 52.47
C LYS A 83 3.23 -17.86 51.25
N GLN A 84 3.73 -17.43 50.10
CA GLN A 84 3.78 -18.28 48.90
C GLN A 84 5.08 -19.09 48.87
N VAL A 85 4.89 -20.40 48.81
CA VAL A 85 5.91 -21.44 48.67
C VAL A 85 6.49 -21.35 47.26
N ARG A 86 7.82 -21.40 47.16
CA ARG A 86 8.60 -21.28 45.92
C ARG A 86 8.74 -22.67 45.30
N GLU A 87 8.02 -22.94 44.20
CA GLU A 87 8.32 -24.08 43.32
C GLU A 87 9.46 -23.73 42.35
N PRO A 88 10.36 -24.68 42.02
CA PRO A 88 11.45 -24.45 41.10
C PRO A 88 10.95 -24.47 39.65
N VAL A 89 11.12 -23.33 38.97
CA VAL A 89 10.88 -23.17 37.53
C VAL A 89 11.81 -24.10 36.75
N ARG A 90 11.23 -25.06 36.03
CA ARG A 90 11.92 -25.81 34.97
C ARG A 90 12.35 -24.83 33.89
N GLN A 91 13.65 -24.77 33.61
CA GLN A 91 14.20 -24.06 32.46
C GLN A 91 13.57 -24.64 31.18
N ALA A 92 12.75 -23.84 30.51
CA ALA A 92 12.39 -24.08 29.13
C ALA A 92 13.56 -23.62 28.25
N ASP A 93 13.94 -24.46 27.30
CA ASP A 93 14.91 -24.11 26.27
C ASP A 93 14.53 -22.79 25.57
N PRO A 94 15.50 -21.91 25.26
CA PRO A 94 15.20 -20.67 24.56
C PRO A 94 14.73 -20.96 23.14
N SER A 95 13.46 -20.63 22.87
CA SER A 95 12.95 -20.38 21.52
C SER A 95 13.88 -19.42 20.78
N PRO A 96 14.11 -19.60 19.46
CA PRO A 96 14.92 -18.67 18.68
C PRO A 96 14.14 -17.36 18.49
N GLU A 97 14.29 -16.45 19.46
CA GLU A 97 13.77 -15.10 19.38
C GLU A 97 14.47 -14.29 18.27
N GLY A 98 13.64 -13.74 17.38
CA GLY A 98 13.78 -12.38 16.88
C GLY A 98 15.13 -12.00 16.26
N LEU A 99 15.36 -12.40 15.01
CA LEU A 99 16.15 -11.52 14.15
C LEU A 99 15.45 -10.14 14.13
N PRO A 100 16.16 -9.03 14.41
CA PRO A 100 15.56 -7.71 14.29
C PRO A 100 15.00 -7.60 12.87
N PHE A 101 13.71 -7.26 12.76
CA PHE A 101 13.12 -6.92 11.48
C PHE A 101 13.93 -5.76 10.90
N VAL A 102 14.76 -6.06 9.89
CA VAL A 102 15.43 -5.03 9.10
C VAL A 102 14.46 -4.71 7.97
N PRO A 103 13.75 -3.56 8.01
CA PRO A 103 12.81 -3.21 6.96
C PRO A 103 13.59 -3.10 5.64
N ARG A 104 13.32 -4.01 4.69
CA ARG A 104 13.96 -4.04 3.37
C ARG A 104 13.74 -2.67 2.70
N GLU A 105 14.81 -2.03 2.22
CA GLU A 105 14.70 -0.77 1.47
C GLU A 105 13.91 -1.01 0.18
N ASP A 106 13.12 -0.01 -0.23
CA ASP A 106 12.51 -0.02 -1.55
C ASP A 106 13.59 0.33 -2.58
N PRO A 107 13.97 -0.59 -3.48
CA PRO A 107 15.01 -0.35 -4.48
C PRO A 107 14.65 0.79 -5.46
N ALA A 108 13.38 1.22 -5.52
CA ALA A 108 12.97 2.36 -6.33
C ALA A 108 13.22 3.72 -5.67
N SER A 109 13.61 3.74 -4.38
CA SER A 109 13.80 4.99 -3.64
C SER A 109 15.13 5.65 -4.02
N ARG A 110 15.07 6.90 -4.46
CA ARG A 110 16.25 7.62 -5.00
C ARG A 110 16.54 8.88 -4.18
N PRO A 111 17.82 9.23 -3.97
CA PRO A 111 18.19 10.46 -3.28
C PRO A 111 17.84 11.69 -4.12
N PHE A 112 17.51 12.80 -3.47
CA PHE A 112 17.32 14.08 -4.15
C PHE A 112 18.64 14.64 -4.67
N TRP A 113 19.66 14.77 -3.81
CA TRP A 113 21.01 15.11 -4.27
C TRP A 113 21.77 13.85 -4.69
N CYS A 114 22.29 13.86 -5.92
CA CYS A 114 23.18 12.84 -6.46
C CYS A 114 24.65 13.28 -6.42
N GLY A 115 24.89 14.60 -6.34
CA GLY A 115 26.21 15.18 -6.29
C GLY A 115 26.90 15.14 -4.93
N ARG A 116 28.19 15.46 -4.98
CA ARG A 116 29.07 15.49 -3.80
C ARG A 116 29.23 16.92 -3.30
N TRP A 117 28.83 17.17 -2.06
CA TRP A 117 28.82 18.50 -1.45
C TRP A 117 29.64 18.50 -0.15
N PRO A 118 30.98 18.60 -0.24
CA PRO A 118 31.85 18.51 0.93
C PRO A 118 31.61 19.67 1.90
N GLY A 119 31.71 19.36 3.19
CA GLY A 119 31.49 20.34 4.24
C GLY A 119 32.69 21.23 4.53
N ALA A 120 32.46 22.54 4.68
CA ALA A 120 33.49 23.51 5.05
C ALA A 120 33.18 24.26 6.35
N ARG A 121 31.92 24.27 6.78
CA ARG A 121 31.43 25.11 7.88
C ARG A 121 30.95 24.27 9.08
N ASN A 122 31.14 24.77 10.29
CA ASN A 122 30.73 24.10 11.54
C ASN A 122 30.48 25.07 12.71
N ASP A 123 30.33 26.36 12.44
CA ASP A 123 30.32 27.46 13.41
C ASP A 123 28.91 28.07 13.58
N TYR A 124 27.85 27.29 13.36
CA TYR A 124 26.46 27.76 13.41
C TYR A 124 25.66 26.99 14.46
N GLU A 125 24.82 27.70 15.21
CA GLU A 125 23.90 27.12 16.18
C GLU A 125 22.44 27.39 15.77
N GLY A 126 21.67 26.32 15.56
CA GLY A 126 20.28 26.41 15.12
C GLY A 126 19.92 25.39 14.04
N GLU A 127 18.92 25.71 13.22
CA GLU A 127 18.55 24.94 12.04
C GLU A 127 19.21 25.55 10.80
N ALA A 128 19.94 24.76 10.01
CA ALA A 128 20.47 25.20 8.72
C ALA A 128 20.19 24.15 7.66
N GLY A 129 19.76 24.59 6.48
CA GLY A 129 19.30 23.68 5.45
C GLY A 129 18.97 24.37 4.14
N PHE A 130 18.09 23.73 3.38
CA PHE A 130 17.59 24.28 2.13
C PHE A 130 16.08 24.21 1.99
N ARG A 131 15.57 25.03 1.06
CA ARG A 131 14.19 25.11 0.60
C ARG A 131 14.10 24.48 -0.77
N PHE A 132 13.01 23.78 -1.02
CA PHE A 132 12.74 23.17 -2.31
C PHE A 132 11.24 23.19 -2.62
N LEU A 133 10.91 23.29 -3.91
CA LEU A 133 9.55 23.23 -4.43
C LEU A 133 9.34 21.88 -5.08
N VAL A 134 8.35 21.11 -4.65
CA VAL A 134 8.06 19.78 -5.20
C VAL A 134 7.23 19.92 -6.49
N HIS A 135 7.57 19.15 -7.53
CA HIS A 135 6.90 19.15 -8.83
C HIS A 135 6.04 17.91 -9.08
N LEU A 136 6.40 16.79 -8.45
CA LEU A 136 5.71 15.52 -8.57
C LEU A 136 5.32 15.01 -7.18
N ASP A 137 4.13 14.41 -7.06
CA ASP A 137 3.75 13.70 -5.84
C ASP A 137 4.83 12.65 -5.51
N CYS A 138 5.27 12.59 -4.26
CA CYS A 138 6.29 11.64 -3.84
C CYS A 138 6.15 11.24 -2.38
N GLU A 139 6.80 10.14 -2.02
CA GLU A 139 6.90 9.64 -0.65
C GLU A 139 8.35 9.69 -0.19
N VAL A 140 8.65 10.52 0.80
CA VAL A 140 9.96 10.58 1.44
C VAL A 140 10.10 9.41 2.39
N THR A 141 11.12 8.59 2.17
CA THR A 141 11.34 7.32 2.90
C THR A 141 12.52 7.38 3.85
N ALA A 142 13.48 8.28 3.61
CA ALA A 142 14.69 8.42 4.42
C ALA A 142 15.20 9.87 4.39
N LEU A 143 15.85 10.28 5.47
CA LEU A 143 16.57 11.55 5.55
C LEU A 143 18.07 11.27 5.74
N GLY A 144 18.91 12.17 5.22
CA GLY A 144 20.34 11.98 5.24
C GLY A 144 21.13 13.28 5.32
N ARG A 145 22.42 13.13 5.60
CA ARG A 145 23.41 14.22 5.66
C ARG A 145 24.76 13.75 5.13
N PRO A 146 25.61 14.66 4.62
CA PRO A 146 26.93 14.31 4.11
C PRO A 146 27.76 13.58 5.17
N CYS A 147 28.49 12.54 4.76
CA CYS A 147 29.32 11.71 5.64
C CYS A 147 30.74 11.52 5.11
N GLU A 148 31.27 12.55 4.45
CA GLU A 148 32.66 12.57 3.98
C GLU A 148 33.40 13.79 4.54
N PRO A 149 34.27 13.61 5.56
CA PRO A 149 34.67 12.34 6.21
C PRO A 149 33.53 11.67 7.01
N PRO A 150 33.70 10.39 7.45
CA PRO A 150 32.69 9.68 8.25
C PRO A 150 32.21 10.52 9.44
N LEU A 151 30.92 10.40 9.73
CA LEU A 151 30.28 11.16 10.80
C LEU A 151 30.89 10.82 12.16
N MET A 152 31.18 11.85 12.95
CA MET A 152 31.69 11.76 14.31
C MET A 152 30.58 11.94 15.36
N GLU A 153 29.46 12.57 14.97
CA GLU A 153 28.34 12.84 15.87
C GLU A 153 26.98 12.67 15.19
N ALA A 154 25.96 12.32 15.99
CA ALA A 154 24.57 12.33 15.53
C ALA A 154 24.01 13.76 15.53
N ALA A 155 23.24 14.09 14.50
CA ALA A 155 22.51 15.34 14.40
C ALA A 155 21.12 15.10 13.81
N ALA A 156 20.14 15.85 14.27
CA ALA A 156 18.77 15.74 13.76
C ALA A 156 18.67 16.35 12.35
N VAL A 157 18.11 15.58 11.42
CA VAL A 157 17.69 16.05 10.10
C VAL A 157 16.17 16.16 10.12
N SER A 158 15.63 17.32 9.79
CA SER A 158 14.21 17.65 9.95
C SER A 158 13.59 18.15 8.65
N LEU A 159 12.41 17.63 8.32
CA LEU A 159 11.60 17.99 7.16
C LEU A 159 10.38 18.80 7.60
N TRP A 160 10.16 19.93 6.94
CA TRP A 160 9.14 20.91 7.31
C TRP A 160 8.25 21.29 6.11
N HIS A 161 6.98 21.54 6.37
CA HIS A 161 6.09 22.17 5.39
C HIS A 161 6.14 23.70 5.52
N ALA A 162 6.38 24.43 4.42
CA ALA A 162 6.66 25.86 4.51
C ALA A 162 5.43 26.72 4.88
N ALA A 163 4.24 26.37 4.37
CA ALA A 163 3.06 27.20 4.57
C ALA A 163 2.46 27.05 5.98
N SER A 164 2.37 25.83 6.50
CA SER A 164 1.86 25.57 7.86
C SER A 164 2.94 25.66 8.93
N GLN A 165 4.22 25.63 8.54
CA GLN A 165 5.38 25.59 9.43
C GLN A 165 5.49 24.32 10.28
N ASP A 166 4.73 23.28 9.93
CA ASP A 166 4.72 22.02 10.66
C ASP A 166 6.00 21.22 10.44
N LEU A 167 6.45 20.57 11.51
CA LEU A 167 7.46 19.52 11.45
C LEU A 167 6.81 18.23 10.95
N LEU A 168 7.15 17.80 9.74
CA LEU A 168 6.60 16.58 9.15
C LEU A 168 7.36 15.33 9.62
N ALA A 169 8.69 15.43 9.72
CA ALA A 169 9.53 14.34 10.22
C ALA A 169 10.86 14.88 10.77
N SER A 170 11.44 14.16 11.74
CA SER A 170 12.79 14.42 12.23
C SER A 170 13.45 13.11 12.65
N ILE A 171 14.71 12.90 12.27
CA ILE A 171 15.46 11.69 12.61
C ILE A 171 16.93 12.02 12.85
N ALA A 172 17.57 11.31 13.78
CA ALA A 172 18.96 11.52 14.14
C ALA A 172 19.89 10.71 13.23
N VAL A 173 20.66 11.38 12.37
CA VAL A 173 21.63 10.75 11.46
C VAL A 173 23.04 10.95 12.02
N GLY A 174 23.80 9.85 12.17
CA GLY A 174 25.09 9.84 12.86
C GLY A 174 26.02 8.68 12.47
N PRO A 175 27.05 8.37 13.28
CA PRO A 175 28.10 7.41 12.95
C PRO A 175 27.63 5.97 12.71
N ALA A 176 26.49 5.59 13.30
CA ALA A 176 25.88 4.27 13.13
C ALA A 176 24.93 4.18 11.93
N SER A 177 24.62 5.32 11.30
CA SER A 177 23.70 5.38 10.17
C SER A 177 24.31 4.71 8.95
N ARG A 178 23.43 4.16 8.10
CA ARG A 178 23.88 3.47 6.89
C ARG A 178 24.46 4.48 5.90
N VAL A 179 25.63 4.18 5.38
CA VAL A 179 26.30 5.01 4.36
C VAL A 179 25.96 4.48 2.97
N GLU A 180 25.55 5.39 2.09
CA GLU A 180 25.36 5.14 0.66
C GLU A 180 25.85 6.34 -0.14
N GLY A 181 26.87 6.11 -0.98
CA GLY A 181 27.58 7.19 -1.65
C GLY A 181 28.24 8.12 -0.62
N SER A 182 28.01 9.42 -0.78
CA SER A 182 28.57 10.49 0.07
C SER A 182 27.67 10.89 1.25
N TYR A 183 26.58 10.16 1.49
CA TYR A 183 25.59 10.46 2.52
C TYR A 183 25.38 9.30 3.49
N ALA A 184 25.18 9.66 4.75
CA ALA A 184 24.62 8.76 5.75
C ALA A 184 23.11 8.94 5.81
N TRP A 185 22.37 7.85 5.99
CA TRP A 185 20.92 7.78 5.87
C TRP A 185 20.28 7.10 7.08
N GLU A 186 19.15 7.64 7.48
CA GLU A 186 18.21 6.98 8.39
C GLU A 186 16.83 6.89 7.76
N ARG A 187 16.22 5.71 7.87
CA ARG A 187 14.90 5.44 7.34
C ARG A 187 13.84 6.04 8.26
N LEU A 188 12.85 6.71 7.67
CA LEU A 188 11.70 7.18 8.42
C LEU A 188 10.80 5.99 8.83
N PRO A 189 10.28 5.96 10.07
CA PRO A 189 9.33 4.92 10.50
C PRO A 189 8.07 4.89 9.64
N GLU A 190 7.64 6.05 9.17
CA GLU A 190 6.51 6.25 8.26
C GLU A 190 6.93 7.16 7.11
N ALA A 191 6.54 6.82 5.88
CA ALA A 191 6.86 7.63 4.72
C ALA A 191 6.03 8.92 4.71
N ILE A 192 6.64 10.04 4.33
CA ILE A 192 5.97 11.35 4.29
C ILE A 192 5.60 11.70 2.86
N ILE A 193 4.31 11.91 2.61
CA ILE A 193 3.81 12.32 1.30
C ILE A 193 4.10 13.81 1.09
N LEU A 194 4.81 14.14 0.01
CA LEU A 194 4.97 15.53 -0.45
C LEU A 194 4.13 15.76 -1.70
N ARG A 195 3.39 16.87 -1.67
CA ARG A 195 2.50 17.31 -2.75
C ARG A 195 3.19 18.28 -3.71
N PRO A 196 2.90 18.21 -5.03
CA PRO A 196 3.41 19.14 -6.01
C PRO A 196 2.87 20.55 -5.77
N GLY A 197 3.66 21.56 -6.11
CA GLY A 197 3.32 22.98 -5.91
C GLY A 197 3.52 23.49 -4.48
N HIS A 198 3.96 22.64 -3.54
CA HIS A 198 4.25 23.04 -2.17
C HIS A 198 5.75 23.21 -1.94
N GLU A 199 6.12 24.29 -1.21
CA GLU A 199 7.47 24.48 -0.69
C GLU A 199 7.65 23.67 0.60
N TYR A 200 8.78 22.99 0.68
CA TYR A 200 9.24 22.29 1.88
C TYR A 200 10.65 22.77 2.24
N ARG A 201 11.04 22.50 3.48
CA ARG A 201 12.38 22.82 3.99
C ARG A 201 12.99 21.59 4.62
N LEU A 202 14.26 21.32 4.33
CA LEU A 202 15.01 20.25 4.96
C LEU A 202 16.20 20.87 5.69
N THR A 203 16.35 20.58 6.99
CA THR A 203 17.38 21.18 7.84
C THR A 203 18.20 20.15 8.60
N LEU A 204 19.44 20.53 8.87
CA LEU A 204 20.32 19.95 9.87
C LEU A 204 20.24 20.78 11.14
N ARG A 205 20.14 20.10 12.27
CA ARG A 205 20.33 20.68 13.58
C ARG A 205 21.83 20.93 13.83
N CYS A 206 22.24 22.17 13.66
CA CYS A 206 23.63 22.59 13.83
C CYS A 206 23.93 23.03 15.28
N ARG A 207 25.16 22.77 15.72
CA ARG A 207 25.74 23.28 16.96
C ARG A 207 27.03 24.01 16.66
N ALA A 208 27.37 25.01 17.46
CA ALA A 208 28.65 25.67 17.34
C ALA A 208 29.80 24.66 17.57
N ASN A 209 30.79 24.67 16.68
CA ASN A 209 31.94 23.77 16.68
C ASN A 209 31.59 22.29 16.52
N MET A 210 30.59 21.97 15.68
CA MET A 210 30.36 20.58 15.26
C MET A 210 31.65 19.97 14.70
N GLN A 211 31.91 18.72 15.04
CA GLN A 211 33.04 17.97 14.47
C GLN A 211 32.80 17.71 12.98
N ASP A 212 31.53 17.48 12.64
CA ASP A 212 31.11 17.22 11.28
C ASP A 212 30.82 18.55 10.56
N ARG A 213 31.67 18.86 9.57
CA ARG A 213 31.47 20.04 8.73
C ARG A 213 30.36 19.81 7.72
N TRP A 214 29.69 20.88 7.33
CA TRP A 214 28.60 20.86 6.37
C TRP A 214 28.78 21.93 5.29
N SER A 215 28.10 21.74 4.16
CA SER A 215 28.21 22.59 2.97
C SER A 215 27.50 23.93 3.20
N ASP A 216 28.25 25.03 3.09
CA ASP A 216 27.69 26.40 3.05
C ASP A 216 27.94 27.08 1.69
N ALA A 217 28.22 26.28 0.67
CA ALA A 217 28.49 26.74 -0.68
C ALA A 217 27.25 27.37 -1.34
N THR A 218 27.47 28.08 -2.43
CA THR A 218 26.43 28.45 -3.40
C THR A 218 26.79 27.79 -4.71
N CYS A 219 25.82 27.25 -5.43
CA CYS A 219 26.01 26.64 -6.74
C CYS A 219 25.27 27.41 -7.84
N ALA A 220 25.64 27.15 -9.10
CA ALA A 220 24.86 27.62 -10.24
C ALA A 220 23.53 26.85 -10.35
N ALA A 221 22.55 27.40 -11.06
CA ALA A 221 21.25 26.76 -11.23
C ALA A 221 21.37 25.47 -12.07
N GLU A 222 22.25 25.50 -13.07
CA GLU A 222 22.55 24.38 -13.95
C GLU A 222 23.23 23.23 -13.18
N GLU A 223 24.16 23.57 -12.29
CA GLU A 223 24.83 22.61 -11.41
C GLU A 223 23.83 21.98 -10.43
N ALA A 224 22.97 22.80 -9.80
CA ALA A 224 21.91 22.29 -8.94
C ALA A 224 21.00 21.32 -9.68
N ALA A 225 20.59 21.64 -10.91
CA ALA A 225 19.73 20.79 -11.72
C ALA A 225 20.42 19.48 -12.15
N ALA A 226 21.72 19.53 -12.47
CA ALA A 226 22.50 18.36 -12.87
C ALA A 226 22.79 17.41 -11.70
N GLU A 227 23.03 17.97 -10.51
CA GLU A 227 23.43 17.23 -9.31
C GLU A 227 22.26 16.90 -8.38
N SER A 228 21.03 17.18 -8.81
CA SER A 228 19.80 16.84 -8.11
C SER A 228 18.80 16.08 -8.98
N TRP A 229 17.79 15.51 -8.34
CA TRP A 229 16.63 14.97 -9.01
C TRP A 229 15.67 16.12 -9.40
N ALA A 230 16.09 16.96 -10.34
CA ALA A 230 15.38 18.18 -10.73
C ALA A 230 13.94 17.93 -11.23
N ALA A 231 13.67 16.75 -11.80
CA ALA A 231 12.32 16.35 -12.20
C ALA A 231 11.36 16.20 -11.00
N LEU A 232 11.88 15.83 -9.82
CA LEU A 232 11.08 15.67 -8.60
C LEU A 232 10.80 17.01 -7.94
N ALA A 233 11.83 17.85 -7.80
CA ALA A 233 11.73 19.11 -7.08
C ALA A 233 12.80 20.12 -7.55
N SER A 234 12.47 21.41 -7.47
CA SER A 234 13.42 22.51 -7.65
C SER A 234 14.06 22.89 -6.33
N PHE A 235 15.38 22.93 -6.29
CA PHE A 235 16.14 23.56 -5.22
C PHE A 235 16.00 25.09 -5.32
N LEU A 236 15.57 25.74 -4.23
CA LEU A 236 15.34 27.19 -4.19
C LEU A 236 16.47 27.95 -3.49
N GLY A 237 17.16 27.31 -2.55
CA GLY A 237 18.28 27.90 -1.81
C GLY A 237 18.21 27.69 -0.30
N GLY A 238 19.01 28.45 0.44
CA GLY A 238 19.21 28.26 1.87
C GLY A 238 17.99 28.62 2.71
N ALA A 239 17.80 27.89 3.80
CA ALA A 239 16.94 28.28 4.92
C ALA A 239 17.65 28.07 6.25
N CYS A 240 17.33 28.91 7.23
CA CYS A 240 17.86 28.75 8.58
C CYS A 240 17.02 29.43 9.67
N LYS A 241 17.38 29.12 10.92
CA LYS A 241 16.92 29.81 12.12
C LYS A 241 17.98 29.66 13.21
N ASN A 242 18.35 30.76 13.87
CA ASN A 242 19.33 30.79 14.95
C ASN A 242 18.76 30.24 16.28
N ALA A 243 17.91 29.22 16.22
CA ALA A 243 17.22 28.57 17.34
C ALA A 243 16.50 27.31 16.82
N ASN A 244 15.83 26.57 17.71
CA ASN A 244 15.02 25.41 17.35
C ASN A 244 13.71 25.82 16.67
N GLY A 245 13.19 24.92 15.85
CA GLY A 245 11.89 25.05 15.19
C GLY A 245 12.00 25.49 13.73
N PHE A 246 10.84 25.79 13.13
CA PHE A 246 10.73 26.06 11.70
C PHE A 246 11.79 27.06 11.19
N PRO A 247 12.57 26.73 10.15
CA PRO A 247 13.67 27.56 9.64
C PRO A 247 13.13 28.75 8.84
N SER A 248 12.55 29.74 9.53
CA SER A 248 11.73 30.81 8.92
C SER A 248 12.51 31.74 7.98
N ARG A 249 13.83 31.89 8.15
CA ARG A 249 14.64 32.80 7.35
C ARG A 249 15.08 32.14 6.05
N THR A 250 14.75 32.78 4.92
CA THR A 250 15.40 32.54 3.63
C THR A 250 16.81 33.08 3.66
N ASP A 251 17.79 32.27 3.27
CA ASP A 251 19.21 32.55 3.49
C ASP A 251 20.04 32.29 2.22
N GLY A 252 19.81 33.12 1.20
CA GLY A 252 20.51 33.09 -0.09
C GLY A 252 19.95 32.09 -1.08
N ASP A 253 19.78 32.52 -2.33
CA ASP A 253 19.35 31.63 -3.41
C ASP A 253 20.47 30.66 -3.76
N LEU A 254 20.08 29.41 -4.06
CA LEU A 254 20.97 28.31 -4.40
C LEU A 254 22.11 28.04 -3.37
N ARG A 255 21.94 28.50 -2.13
CA ARG A 255 22.89 28.29 -1.04
C ARG A 255 22.63 26.97 -0.32
N ARG A 256 23.70 26.36 0.18
CA ARG A 256 23.75 25.09 0.92
C ARG A 256 23.25 23.88 0.13
N PRO A 257 23.65 23.71 -1.14
CA PRO A 257 23.37 22.45 -1.83
C PRO A 257 24.03 21.29 -1.05
N GLY A 258 23.27 20.21 -0.91
CA GLY A 258 23.71 18.99 -0.25
C GLY A 258 23.98 19.06 1.27
N ILE A 259 23.69 20.16 1.98
CA ILE A 259 23.84 20.22 3.46
C ILE A 259 23.10 19.09 4.17
N VAL A 260 21.94 18.71 3.63
CA VAL A 260 21.13 17.54 3.99
C VAL A 260 20.53 16.96 2.72
N ASN A 261 19.91 15.78 2.80
CA ASN A 261 19.32 15.10 1.66
C ASN A 261 18.11 14.26 2.10
N PHE A 262 17.28 13.86 1.14
CA PHE A 262 16.17 12.94 1.37
C PHE A 262 16.12 11.90 0.25
N LYS A 263 15.66 10.68 0.56
CA LYS A 263 15.28 9.70 -0.46
C LYS A 263 13.78 9.73 -0.66
N ALA A 264 13.34 9.63 -1.90
CA ALA A 264 11.92 9.60 -2.24
C ALA A 264 11.57 8.51 -3.25
N LEU A 265 10.31 8.09 -3.20
CA LEU A 265 9.64 7.31 -4.23
C LEU A 265 8.71 8.23 -4.99
N LEU A 266 8.75 8.22 -6.33
CA LEU A 266 7.73 8.93 -7.10
C LEU A 266 6.39 8.22 -6.89
N ARG A 267 5.39 9.00 -6.49
CA ARG A 267 4.01 8.58 -6.69
C ARG A 267 3.61 9.04 -8.08
N PRO A 268 3.18 8.13 -8.97
CA PRO A 268 2.64 8.59 -10.23
C PRO A 268 1.42 9.47 -9.96
N SER A 269 1.41 10.67 -10.55
CA SER A 269 0.39 11.72 -10.35
C SER A 269 -1.05 11.30 -10.67
N ASN A 270 -1.23 10.16 -11.34
CA ASN A 270 -2.51 9.60 -11.74
C ASN A 270 -2.94 8.43 -10.86
N GLU A 271 -2.17 8.07 -9.81
CA GLU A 271 -2.61 7.01 -8.91
C GLU A 271 -3.93 7.44 -8.24
N PRO A 272 -5.01 6.66 -8.40
CA PRO A 272 -6.30 7.01 -7.82
C PRO A 272 -6.17 7.05 -6.29
N ALA A 273 -6.83 8.03 -5.68
CA ALA A 273 -6.87 8.16 -4.23
C ALA A 273 -7.33 6.84 -3.59
N LEU A 274 -6.63 6.41 -2.54
CA LEU A 274 -6.96 5.18 -1.82
C LEU A 274 -7.83 5.50 -0.61
N ARG A 275 -8.91 4.74 -0.45
CA ARG A 275 -9.82 4.81 0.70
C ARG A 275 -9.53 3.65 1.65
N ASP A 276 -9.15 3.98 2.88
CA ASP A 276 -9.00 3.00 3.96
C ASP A 276 -10.37 2.42 4.32
N VAL A 277 -10.49 1.09 4.30
CA VAL A 277 -11.71 0.36 4.61
C VAL A 277 -11.42 -0.87 5.47
N GLY A 278 -12.36 -1.22 6.37
CA GLY A 278 -12.31 -2.48 7.11
C GLY A 278 -12.63 -3.69 6.23
N ARG A 279 -12.34 -4.91 6.72
CA ARG A 279 -12.52 -6.17 5.96
C ARG A 279 -13.91 -6.31 5.33
N GLU A 280 -14.96 -6.04 6.10
CA GLU A 280 -16.34 -6.15 5.62
C GLU A 280 -16.68 -5.12 4.53
N ALA A 281 -16.26 -3.86 4.72
CA ALA A 281 -16.50 -2.81 3.73
C ALA A 281 -15.67 -3.03 2.45
N PHE A 282 -14.46 -3.57 2.56
CA PHE A 282 -13.62 -3.98 1.44
C PHE A 282 -14.32 -5.05 0.61
N ALA A 283 -14.72 -6.15 1.27
CA ALA A 283 -15.47 -7.24 0.66
C ALA A 283 -16.75 -6.80 -0.06
N ARG A 284 -17.58 -6.02 0.63
CA ARG A 284 -18.85 -5.53 0.08
C ARG A 284 -18.64 -4.64 -1.15
N SER A 285 -17.62 -3.78 -1.12
CA SER A 285 -17.29 -2.91 -2.25
C SER A 285 -16.84 -3.72 -3.46
N LEU A 286 -15.98 -4.73 -3.27
CA LEU A 286 -15.52 -5.60 -4.36
C LEU A 286 -16.67 -6.42 -4.95
N ALA A 287 -17.55 -6.96 -4.11
CA ALA A 287 -18.72 -7.71 -4.57
C ALA A 287 -19.68 -6.84 -5.39
N ALA A 288 -19.90 -5.59 -4.95
CA ALA A 288 -20.70 -4.63 -5.71
C ALA A 288 -20.07 -4.31 -7.08
N SER A 289 -18.75 -4.14 -7.14
CA SER A 289 -18.04 -3.95 -8.42
C SER A 289 -18.18 -5.15 -9.35
N ALA A 290 -17.98 -6.37 -8.84
CA ALA A 290 -18.12 -7.59 -9.64
C ALA A 290 -19.55 -7.79 -10.17
N ALA A 291 -20.57 -7.48 -9.36
CA ALA A 291 -21.97 -7.58 -9.75
C ALA A 291 -22.36 -6.52 -10.80
N ALA A 292 -21.82 -5.29 -10.70
CA ALA A 292 -22.12 -4.21 -11.64
C ALA A 292 -21.61 -4.49 -13.07
N GLU A 293 -20.58 -5.32 -13.20
CA GLU A 293 -19.98 -5.65 -14.50
C GLU A 293 -20.59 -6.88 -15.18
N ALA A 294 -21.35 -7.70 -14.45
CA ALA A 294 -21.95 -8.92 -14.97
C ALA A 294 -23.19 -8.61 -15.83
N ARG A 295 -23.40 -9.38 -16.90
CA ARG A 295 -24.57 -9.22 -17.78
C ARG A 295 -25.72 -10.14 -17.38
N ALA A 296 -25.42 -11.25 -16.73
CA ALA A 296 -26.38 -12.29 -16.33
C ALA A 296 -26.12 -12.79 -14.90
N GLY A 297 -27.12 -13.42 -14.28
CA GLY A 297 -27.04 -13.93 -12.90
C GLY A 297 -25.91 -14.94 -12.67
N ASP A 298 -25.77 -15.92 -13.56
CA ASP A 298 -24.73 -16.97 -13.43
C ASP A 298 -23.30 -16.40 -13.56
N GLU A 299 -23.14 -15.31 -14.33
CA GLU A 299 -21.86 -14.59 -14.42
C GLU A 299 -21.53 -13.88 -13.11
N VAL A 300 -22.53 -13.34 -12.39
CA VAL A 300 -22.34 -12.73 -11.08
C VAL A 300 -21.77 -13.75 -10.10
N GLU A 301 -22.39 -14.92 -9.98
CA GLU A 301 -21.94 -15.97 -9.06
C GLU A 301 -20.51 -16.42 -9.35
N SER A 302 -20.19 -16.63 -10.63
CA SER A 302 -18.87 -17.05 -11.08
C SER A 302 -17.79 -16.00 -10.76
N ARG A 303 -18.08 -14.71 -11.04
CA ARG A 303 -17.19 -13.59 -10.72
C ARG A 303 -16.99 -13.42 -9.22
N LEU A 304 -18.06 -13.57 -8.44
CA LEU A 304 -18.02 -13.48 -6.99
C LEU A 304 -17.20 -14.63 -6.38
N ALA A 305 -17.33 -15.85 -6.92
CA ALA A 305 -16.50 -16.98 -6.51
C ALA A 305 -15.02 -16.74 -6.82
N ALA A 306 -14.71 -16.27 -8.04
CA ALA A 306 -13.35 -15.94 -8.44
C ALA A 306 -12.75 -14.84 -7.55
N LEU A 307 -13.51 -13.79 -7.29
CA LEU A 307 -13.11 -12.70 -6.39
C LEU A 307 -12.87 -13.18 -4.96
N ALA A 308 -13.77 -14.00 -4.41
CA ALA A 308 -13.65 -14.52 -3.05
C ALA A 308 -12.40 -15.39 -2.90
N GLY A 309 -12.12 -16.26 -3.87
CA GLY A 309 -10.90 -17.06 -3.90
C GLY A 309 -9.64 -16.19 -3.93
N LEU A 310 -9.66 -15.11 -4.72
CA LEU A 310 -8.54 -14.20 -4.85
C LEU A 310 -8.29 -13.39 -3.56
N VAL A 311 -9.35 -12.92 -2.91
CA VAL A 311 -9.26 -12.20 -1.63
C VAL A 311 -8.74 -13.12 -0.53
N ALA A 312 -9.27 -14.35 -0.40
CA ALA A 312 -8.76 -15.32 0.58
C ALA A 312 -7.27 -15.62 0.34
N LEU A 313 -6.88 -15.80 -0.91
CA LEU A 313 -5.48 -15.98 -1.29
C LEU A 313 -4.61 -14.77 -0.87
N PHE A 314 -5.09 -13.54 -1.12
CA PHE A 314 -4.34 -12.30 -0.87
C PHE A 314 -4.43 -11.78 0.56
N VAL A 315 -5.36 -12.23 1.39
CA VAL A 315 -5.49 -11.79 2.78
C VAL A 315 -4.88 -12.82 3.72
N ASP A 316 -5.18 -14.10 3.50
CA ASP A 316 -4.92 -15.16 4.48
C ASP A 316 -3.72 -16.05 4.12
N GLU A 317 -3.50 -16.35 2.83
CA GLU A 317 -2.55 -17.39 2.39
C GLU A 317 -1.19 -16.83 1.93
N ILE A 318 -1.20 -15.90 0.97
CA ILE A 318 0.04 -15.30 0.45
C ILE A 318 0.62 -14.39 1.53
N ARG A 319 1.90 -14.55 1.85
CA ARG A 319 2.64 -13.65 2.77
C ARG A 319 3.65 -12.76 2.07
N LEU A 320 3.84 -12.96 0.77
CA LEU A 320 4.80 -12.22 -0.04
C LEU A 320 4.10 -11.09 -0.81
N PRO A 321 4.84 -10.04 -1.19
CA PRO A 321 4.31 -9.05 -2.12
C PRO A 321 3.87 -9.73 -3.43
N ALA A 322 2.63 -9.52 -3.82
CA ALA A 322 2.05 -10.16 -5.00
C ALA A 322 1.04 -9.22 -5.66
N MET A 323 0.78 -9.45 -6.95
CA MET A 323 -0.23 -8.72 -7.71
C MET A 323 -1.13 -9.71 -8.44
N ALA A 324 -2.40 -9.37 -8.62
CA ALA A 324 -3.31 -10.14 -9.44
C ALA A 324 -4.19 -9.22 -10.28
N LEU A 325 -4.51 -9.66 -11.49
CA LEU A 325 -5.55 -9.08 -12.34
C LEU A 325 -6.69 -10.09 -12.47
N LEU A 326 -7.90 -9.65 -12.17
CA LEU A 326 -9.14 -10.36 -12.47
C LEU A 326 -9.81 -9.63 -13.62
N GLY A 327 -10.10 -10.31 -14.73
CA GLY A 327 -10.65 -9.69 -15.93
C GLY A 327 -11.21 -10.72 -16.92
N ALA A 328 -11.71 -10.23 -18.04
CA ALA A 328 -12.14 -11.09 -19.14
C ALA A 328 -10.97 -11.92 -19.67
N GLU A 329 -11.20 -13.18 -19.98
CA GLU A 329 -10.13 -14.13 -20.31
C GLU A 329 -9.40 -13.73 -21.59
N GLU A 330 -10.13 -13.21 -22.58
CA GLU A 330 -9.58 -12.75 -23.85
C GLU A 330 -8.64 -11.54 -23.66
N GLU A 331 -8.99 -10.62 -22.76
CA GLU A 331 -8.15 -9.46 -22.42
C GLU A 331 -6.88 -9.89 -21.69
N LEU A 332 -7.03 -10.79 -20.70
CA LEU A 332 -5.91 -11.30 -19.93
C LEU A 332 -4.94 -12.13 -20.79
N GLN A 333 -5.44 -12.90 -21.75
CA GLN A 333 -4.61 -13.62 -22.72
C GLN A 333 -3.79 -12.66 -23.58
N LEU A 334 -4.36 -11.52 -23.99
CA LEU A 334 -3.63 -10.49 -24.75
C LEU A 334 -2.52 -9.84 -23.91
N ILE A 335 -2.79 -9.56 -22.63
CA ILE A 335 -1.80 -9.06 -21.67
C ILE A 335 -0.69 -10.10 -21.46
N ALA A 336 -1.06 -11.37 -21.27
CA ALA A 336 -0.12 -12.48 -21.10
C ALA A 336 0.80 -12.63 -22.32
N ALA A 337 0.24 -12.61 -23.53
CA ALA A 337 0.99 -12.71 -24.79
C ALA A 337 1.96 -11.53 -24.95
N SER A 338 1.52 -10.33 -24.61
CA SER A 338 2.35 -9.11 -24.66
C SER A 338 3.50 -9.17 -23.65
N ALA A 339 3.24 -9.62 -22.42
CA ALA A 339 4.25 -9.82 -21.40
C ALA A 339 5.28 -10.90 -21.80
N ALA A 340 4.82 -12.00 -22.40
CA ALA A 340 5.67 -13.07 -22.90
C ALA A 340 6.58 -12.61 -24.05
N ALA A 341 6.08 -11.77 -24.95
CA ALA A 341 6.86 -11.20 -26.04
C ALA A 341 8.01 -10.31 -25.53
N CYS A 342 7.78 -9.57 -24.44
CA CYS A 342 8.78 -8.69 -23.85
C CYS A 342 9.78 -9.43 -22.92
N SER A 343 9.44 -10.62 -22.43
CA SER A 343 10.32 -11.43 -21.57
C SER A 343 10.12 -12.93 -21.83
N PRO A 344 10.82 -13.50 -22.83
CA PRO A 344 10.63 -14.90 -23.23
C PRO A 344 11.02 -15.91 -22.15
N THR A 345 11.77 -15.50 -21.12
CA THR A 345 12.14 -16.31 -19.96
C THR A 345 11.19 -16.16 -18.76
N GLY A 346 10.24 -15.22 -18.81
CA GLY A 346 9.43 -14.80 -17.66
C GLY A 346 7.96 -15.28 -17.67
N ALA A 347 7.44 -15.72 -18.82
CA ALA A 347 6.09 -16.27 -18.91
C ALA A 347 6.14 -17.77 -18.59
N LEU A 348 5.83 -18.12 -17.33
CA LEU A 348 5.60 -19.51 -16.98
C LEU A 348 4.12 -19.85 -17.27
N GLU A 349 3.88 -20.87 -18.10
CA GLU A 349 2.55 -21.46 -18.27
C GLU A 349 2.11 -22.09 -16.94
N LEU A 350 1.40 -21.33 -16.10
CA LEU A 350 0.60 -21.88 -14.99
C LEU A 350 -0.77 -22.39 -15.46
N ALA A 351 -0.90 -22.74 -16.74
CA ALA A 351 -2.14 -23.21 -17.33
C ALA A 351 -2.66 -24.42 -16.54
N GLY A 352 -3.87 -24.29 -15.99
CA GLY A 352 -4.60 -25.38 -15.32
C GLY A 352 -4.62 -25.34 -13.78
N CYS A 353 -4.03 -24.34 -13.11
CA CYS A 353 -4.24 -24.13 -11.68
C CYS A 353 -5.40 -23.16 -11.42
N GLY A 354 -6.39 -23.57 -10.63
CA GLY A 354 -7.43 -22.66 -10.14
C GLY A 354 -6.98 -21.88 -8.91
N ILE A 355 -7.48 -20.67 -8.72
CA ILE A 355 -7.25 -19.91 -7.46
C ILE A 355 -7.79 -20.65 -6.22
N PHE A 356 -8.74 -21.56 -6.43
CA PHE A 356 -9.33 -22.41 -5.40
C PHE A 356 -8.35 -23.48 -4.89
N ASP A 357 -7.29 -23.77 -5.64
CA ASP A 357 -6.19 -24.63 -5.24
C ASP A 357 -5.02 -23.82 -4.65
N SER A 358 -5.34 -22.94 -3.70
CA SER A 358 -4.43 -21.93 -3.13
C SER A 358 -3.07 -22.51 -2.70
N ARG A 359 -3.06 -23.72 -2.11
CA ARG A 359 -1.83 -24.40 -1.69
C ARG A 359 -0.93 -24.77 -2.87
N ALA A 360 -1.48 -25.30 -3.95
CA ALA A 360 -0.72 -25.66 -5.15
C ALA A 360 -0.18 -24.38 -5.82
N LEU A 361 -1.01 -23.36 -5.93
CA LEU A 361 -0.66 -22.06 -6.49
C LEU A 361 0.46 -21.39 -5.69
N CYS A 362 0.36 -21.32 -4.36
CA CYS A 362 1.40 -20.74 -3.50
C CYS A 362 2.72 -21.51 -3.57
N GLN A 363 2.67 -22.85 -3.65
CA GLN A 363 3.88 -23.67 -3.82
C GLN A 363 4.56 -23.37 -5.15
N GLU A 364 3.80 -23.25 -6.23
CA GLU A 364 4.37 -22.98 -7.54
C GLU A 364 4.90 -21.55 -7.64
N MET A 365 4.17 -20.54 -7.13
CA MET A 365 4.69 -19.17 -7.00
C MET A 365 6.02 -19.15 -6.21
N SER A 366 6.10 -19.90 -5.11
CA SER A 366 7.32 -19.99 -4.29
C SER A 366 8.47 -20.72 -4.99
N ARG A 367 8.18 -21.72 -5.84
CA ARG A 367 9.18 -22.42 -6.64
C ARG A 367 9.70 -21.50 -7.74
N THR A 368 8.79 -20.82 -8.43
CA THR A 368 9.12 -19.91 -9.52
C THR A 368 9.92 -18.72 -9.01
N ALA A 369 9.50 -18.06 -7.92
CA ALA A 369 10.25 -16.99 -7.27
C ALA A 369 11.68 -17.40 -6.90
N ARG A 370 11.87 -18.64 -6.41
CA ARG A 370 13.20 -19.20 -6.09
C ARG A 370 14.07 -19.45 -7.32
N ARG A 371 13.48 -19.95 -8.41
CA ARG A 371 14.21 -20.24 -9.67
C ARG A 371 14.63 -18.97 -10.40
N SER A 372 13.72 -17.99 -10.48
CA SER A 372 13.97 -16.73 -11.18
C SER A 372 14.71 -15.71 -10.32
N GLY A 373 14.74 -15.93 -9.00
CA GLY A 373 15.21 -14.94 -8.05
C GLY A 373 14.38 -13.67 -8.15
N LEU A 374 13.04 -13.75 -8.19
CA LEU A 374 12.14 -12.61 -8.28
C LEU A 374 11.20 -12.57 -7.06
N ASP A 375 10.93 -11.38 -6.51
CA ASP A 375 10.24 -11.24 -5.21
C ASP A 375 8.69 -11.11 -5.33
N ALA A 376 8.12 -10.88 -6.52
CA ALA A 376 6.67 -10.75 -6.72
C ALA A 376 6.18 -11.28 -8.09
N GLY A 377 5.13 -12.09 -8.09
CA GLY A 377 4.46 -12.57 -9.30
C GLY A 377 3.15 -11.80 -9.55
N LEU A 378 2.88 -11.47 -10.82
CA LEU A 378 1.58 -11.02 -11.30
C LEU A 378 0.77 -12.25 -11.74
N LEU A 379 -0.38 -12.48 -11.10
CA LEU A 379 -1.34 -13.51 -11.46
C LEU A 379 -2.38 -12.93 -12.43
N LEU A 380 -2.66 -13.64 -13.52
CA LEU A 380 -3.77 -13.32 -14.42
C LEU A 380 -4.88 -14.33 -14.20
N VAL A 381 -6.05 -13.88 -13.72
CA VAL A 381 -7.14 -14.75 -13.28
C VAL A 381 -8.39 -14.49 -14.09
N GLY A 382 -8.91 -15.52 -14.75
CA GLY A 382 -10.17 -15.44 -15.50
C GLY A 382 -11.34 -15.11 -14.59
N ALA A 383 -12.09 -14.05 -14.90
CA ALA A 383 -13.20 -13.59 -14.07
C ALA A 383 -14.37 -14.59 -13.98
N LEU A 384 -14.55 -15.46 -14.99
CA LEU A 384 -15.63 -16.44 -15.02
C LEU A 384 -15.20 -17.81 -14.49
N THR A 385 -13.99 -18.25 -14.83
CA THR A 385 -13.51 -19.59 -14.47
C THR A 385 -12.81 -19.62 -13.12
N GLY A 386 -12.24 -18.49 -12.68
CA GLY A 386 -11.31 -18.46 -11.55
C GLY A 386 -9.99 -19.19 -11.85
N GLU A 387 -9.72 -19.52 -13.12
CA GLU A 387 -8.48 -20.16 -13.53
C GLU A 387 -7.36 -19.14 -13.66
N VAL A 388 -6.14 -19.55 -13.28
CA VAL A 388 -4.93 -18.75 -13.48
C VAL A 388 -4.46 -18.97 -14.92
N LEU A 389 -4.70 -17.96 -15.76
CA LEU A 389 -4.35 -17.96 -17.18
C LEU A 389 -2.85 -17.72 -17.40
N GLY A 390 -2.17 -17.13 -16.43
CA GLY A 390 -0.73 -16.91 -16.51
C GLY A 390 -0.13 -16.36 -15.22
N LEU A 391 1.18 -16.59 -15.08
CA LEU A 391 2.03 -15.92 -14.09
C LEU A 391 3.07 -15.10 -14.83
N CYS A 392 2.90 -13.78 -14.82
CA CYS A 392 3.93 -12.88 -15.29
C CYS A 392 4.83 -12.53 -14.10
N LEU A 393 6.09 -12.96 -14.14
CA LEU A 393 7.02 -12.59 -13.08
C LEU A 393 7.37 -11.11 -13.21
N ARG A 394 7.29 -10.35 -12.11
CA ARG A 394 7.80 -8.97 -12.10
C ARG A 394 9.33 -9.06 -12.14
N PRO A 395 10.01 -8.61 -13.19
CA PRO A 395 11.46 -8.68 -13.25
C PRO A 395 12.07 -7.88 -12.09
N ARG A 396 13.17 -8.37 -11.51
CA ARG A 396 13.92 -7.73 -10.40
C ARG A 396 14.67 -6.48 -10.87
N ALA A 397 14.62 -6.17 -12.17
CA ALA A 397 15.55 -5.26 -12.84
C ALA A 397 14.93 -4.69 -14.15
N PRO A 398 15.48 -3.59 -14.70
CA PRO A 398 14.75 -2.50 -15.35
C PRO A 398 14.44 -2.72 -16.84
N GLU A 399 14.22 -3.96 -17.29
CA GLU A 399 14.22 -4.29 -18.73
C GLU A 399 12.83 -4.36 -19.36
N LEU A 400 11.78 -4.63 -18.59
CA LEU A 400 10.39 -4.39 -19.01
C LEU A 400 10.08 -2.89 -18.84
N ARG A 401 10.69 -2.07 -19.69
CA ARG A 401 10.36 -0.65 -19.81
C ARG A 401 9.19 -0.54 -20.78
N PHE A 402 8.07 -0.02 -20.32
CA PHE A 402 7.13 0.62 -21.25
C PHE A 402 7.85 1.81 -21.88
N GLU A 403 7.67 2.04 -23.18
CA GLU A 403 8.37 3.07 -23.93
C GLU A 403 8.31 4.42 -23.17
N GLY A 404 9.46 4.88 -22.66
CA GLY A 404 9.63 6.25 -22.16
C GLY A 404 9.92 6.45 -20.67
N THR A 405 9.57 5.56 -19.74
CA THR A 405 9.67 5.90 -18.28
C THR A 405 10.57 5.01 -17.43
N GLY A 406 10.88 3.78 -17.85
CA GLY A 406 11.82 2.90 -17.15
C GLY A 406 11.40 2.45 -15.74
N ARG A 407 10.15 2.68 -15.32
CA ARG A 407 9.61 2.23 -14.02
C ARG A 407 8.76 0.97 -14.19
N PRO A 408 8.68 0.10 -13.16
CA PRO A 408 7.77 -1.04 -13.19
C PRO A 408 6.31 -0.56 -13.24
N LEU A 409 5.49 -1.28 -14.02
CA LEU A 409 4.03 -1.10 -14.05
C LEU A 409 3.46 -1.22 -12.64
N GLN A 410 2.56 -0.31 -12.32
CA GLN A 410 1.78 -0.28 -11.09
C GLN A 410 0.42 -0.94 -11.33
N ALA A 411 -0.21 -1.46 -10.28
CA ALA A 411 -1.47 -2.18 -10.43
C ALA A 411 -2.63 -1.32 -10.94
N TRP A 412 -2.68 -0.05 -10.54
CA TRP A 412 -3.71 0.87 -11.05
C TRP A 412 -3.57 1.09 -12.55
N GLU A 413 -2.34 1.17 -13.08
CA GLU A 413 -2.09 1.30 -14.53
C GLU A 413 -2.58 0.07 -15.29
N LEU A 414 -2.40 -1.11 -14.70
CA LEU A 414 -2.93 -2.35 -15.27
C LEU A 414 -4.46 -2.40 -15.20
N ALA A 415 -5.06 -1.91 -14.11
CA ALA A 415 -6.51 -1.78 -13.99
C ALA A 415 -7.09 -0.82 -15.06
N GLU A 416 -6.36 0.24 -15.42
CA GLU A 416 -6.76 1.15 -16.51
C GLU A 416 -6.74 0.48 -17.89
N GLN A 417 -5.96 -0.58 -18.08
CA GLN A 417 -5.96 -1.33 -19.34
C GLN A 417 -7.14 -2.30 -19.47
N LEU A 418 -7.85 -2.60 -18.38
CA LEU A 418 -8.98 -3.52 -18.38
C LEU A 418 -10.27 -2.78 -18.78
N GLN A 419 -11.10 -3.39 -19.63
CA GLN A 419 -12.43 -2.83 -19.89
C GLN A 419 -13.38 -3.05 -18.70
N ALA A 420 -13.20 -4.17 -18.00
CA ALA A 420 -13.93 -4.61 -16.83
C ALA A 420 -13.03 -5.52 -15.99
N GLY A 421 -13.11 -5.41 -14.67
CA GLY A 421 -12.34 -6.22 -13.74
C GLY A 421 -11.68 -5.42 -12.63
N LEU A 422 -10.63 -5.98 -12.06
CA LEU A 422 -9.88 -5.34 -10.96
C LEU A 422 -8.41 -5.77 -10.95
N ALA A 423 -7.57 -4.90 -10.41
CA ALA A 423 -6.22 -5.21 -10.00
C ALA A 423 -6.11 -5.26 -8.47
N LEU A 424 -5.53 -6.33 -7.93
CA LEU A 424 -5.23 -6.50 -6.51
C LEU A 424 -3.72 -6.48 -6.29
N VAL A 425 -3.29 -5.79 -5.26
CA VAL A 425 -1.90 -5.79 -4.78
C VAL A 425 -1.90 -6.20 -3.32
N ARG A 426 -1.03 -7.13 -2.97
CA ARG A 426 -0.66 -7.40 -1.58
C ARG A 426 0.73 -6.83 -1.31
N THR A 427 0.87 -6.10 -0.23
CA THR A 427 2.15 -5.74 0.39
C THR A 427 2.33 -6.52 1.71
N SER A 428 3.38 -6.22 2.47
CA SER A 428 3.57 -6.83 3.80
C SER A 428 2.51 -6.42 4.82
N THR A 429 1.84 -5.28 4.62
CA THR A 429 0.98 -4.63 5.64
C THR A 429 -0.44 -4.36 5.16
N GLU A 430 -0.69 -4.49 3.87
CA GLU A 430 -1.98 -4.11 3.29
C GLU A 430 -2.30 -4.86 1.99
N VAL A 431 -3.57 -4.86 1.65
CA VAL A 431 -4.11 -5.26 0.35
C VAL A 431 -4.80 -4.07 -0.27
N VAL A 432 -4.47 -3.77 -1.52
CA VAL A 432 -5.02 -2.65 -2.28
C VAL A 432 -5.75 -3.18 -3.51
N ALA A 433 -6.95 -2.67 -3.77
CA ALA A 433 -7.73 -3.01 -4.96
C ALA A 433 -8.01 -1.78 -5.81
N TYR A 434 -7.79 -1.91 -7.12
CA TYR A 434 -8.08 -0.90 -8.13
C TYR A 434 -9.09 -1.47 -9.13
N PRO A 435 -10.35 -1.00 -9.14
CA PRO A 435 -11.33 -1.40 -10.16
C PRO A 435 -10.98 -0.83 -11.54
N ALA A 436 -11.46 -1.47 -12.60
CA ALA A 436 -11.25 -1.02 -13.99
C ALA A 436 -11.90 0.35 -14.29
N GLN A 437 -11.33 1.06 -15.27
CA GLN A 437 -11.54 2.50 -15.53
C GLN A 437 -12.99 2.95 -15.81
N LYS A 438 -13.89 2.04 -16.23
CA LYS A 438 -15.32 2.38 -16.44
C LYS A 438 -16.06 2.76 -15.15
N ALA A 439 -15.51 2.46 -13.98
CA ALA A 439 -15.97 3.01 -12.71
C ALA A 439 -15.37 4.42 -12.47
N ALA A 440 -15.63 5.36 -13.38
CA ALA A 440 -15.06 6.70 -13.37
C ALA A 440 -15.32 7.40 -12.01
N GLY A 441 -14.25 7.71 -11.28
CA GLY A 441 -14.30 8.34 -9.96
C GLY A 441 -14.26 7.38 -8.76
N SER A 442 -14.14 6.07 -8.98
CA SER A 442 -13.97 5.13 -7.88
C SER A 442 -12.54 5.21 -7.32
N ALA A 443 -12.44 5.68 -6.08
CA ALA A 443 -11.23 5.60 -5.29
C ALA A 443 -10.80 4.12 -5.16
N GLY A 444 -9.50 3.85 -5.25
CA GLY A 444 -8.99 2.52 -4.93
C GLY A 444 -9.28 2.18 -3.46
N LEU A 445 -9.36 0.90 -3.14
CA LEU A 445 -9.69 0.43 -1.80
C LEU A 445 -8.43 -0.07 -1.11
N ARG A 446 -8.23 0.29 0.16
CA ARG A 446 -7.09 -0.16 0.96
C ARG A 446 -7.58 -0.88 2.21
N LEU A 447 -7.10 -2.11 2.39
CA LEU A 447 -7.33 -2.93 3.58
C LEU A 447 -6.00 -3.14 4.31
N LYS A 448 -5.89 -2.67 5.55
CA LYS A 448 -4.75 -2.97 6.44
C LYS A 448 -4.92 -4.38 7.02
N LEU A 449 -3.85 -5.19 6.99
CA LEU A 449 -3.87 -6.62 7.30
C LEU A 449 -3.82 -6.94 8.80
#